data_AF-A0A3P9CK34-F1
#
_entry.id   AF-A0A3P9CK34-F1
#
_cell.length_a   1.000
_cell.length_b   1.000
_cell.length_c   1.000
_cell.angle_alpha   90.00
_cell.angle_beta   90.00
_cell.angle_gamma   90.00
#
_symmetry.space_group_name_H-M   'P 1'
#
loop_
_entity.id
_entity.type
_entity.pdbx_description
1 polymer ?
#
loop_
_entity_poly.entity_id
_entity_poly.type
_entity_poly.pdbx_seq_one_letter_code
_entity_poly.pdbx_strand_id
1 'polypeptide(L)'
;MRDLTFPLGIICLLFIRGYCPLPMSSEGMHPMGIHGPYAHSDKDSLVDDEDYSRYDDTTTRSSKTLIPSRGTLKQCDYDPCLEGQISCFELAASSNCLCPGFTLNNVPPEAPKLSSVSWNGSEVVLQWCTPYSFVTAYVVTVGGQERQKFEEDRRSGGVGEVGNIAEVCVVAVNDAGASEGSCMMYHPRDNSLPLTAGLIGGALGFLLLLLLAVLLWRHKRQRKQEATISMHNTAETR
;
A
#
# COMPACT_ATOMS: atom_id res chain seq x y z
N MET A 1 -48.06 33.07 -20.06
CA MET A 1 -47.90 31.90 -20.93
C MET A 1 -47.75 30.68 -20.03
N ARG A 2 -48.83 29.89 -19.99
CA ARG A 2 -48.96 28.44 -19.71
C ARG A 2 -47.94 27.76 -18.78
N ASP A 3 -48.49 27.36 -17.65
CA ASP A 3 -48.11 26.24 -16.79
C ASP A 3 -47.84 24.91 -17.52
N LEU A 4 -47.00 24.07 -16.91
CA LEU A 4 -47.22 22.66 -16.47
C LEU A 4 -45.90 21.86 -16.55
N THR A 5 -45.26 21.53 -15.41
CA THR A 5 -45.45 20.31 -14.58
C THR A 5 -44.48 19.19 -14.95
N PHE A 6 -43.44 19.00 -14.12
CA PHE A 6 -42.76 17.71 -13.96
C PHE A 6 -43.20 17.13 -12.60
N PRO A 7 -43.97 16.02 -12.56
CA PRO A 7 -44.32 15.39 -11.30
C PRO A 7 -43.36 14.24 -10.96
N LEU A 8 -42.82 14.32 -9.75
CA LEU A 8 -42.72 13.30 -8.69
C LEU A 8 -42.29 11.86 -9.04
N GLY A 9 -41.23 11.44 -8.36
CA GLY A 9 -40.89 10.05 -8.07
C GLY A 9 -39.97 9.91 -6.87
N ILE A 10 -40.32 10.54 -5.74
CA ILE A 10 -39.66 10.32 -4.44
C ILE A 10 -40.05 8.91 -3.97
N ILE A 11 -39.09 7.99 -3.92
CA ILE A 11 -39.24 6.73 -3.18
C ILE A 11 -38.35 6.81 -1.95
N CYS A 12 -38.90 7.41 -0.89
CA CYS A 12 -38.44 7.21 0.48
C CYS A 12 -38.97 5.85 0.95
N LEU A 13 -38.07 4.90 1.18
CA LEU A 13 -38.35 3.73 2.01
C LEU A 13 -37.63 3.93 3.36
N LEU A 14 -38.34 4.60 4.27
CA LEU A 14 -38.18 4.37 5.71
C LEU A 14 -39.17 3.28 6.10
N PHE A 15 -38.73 2.32 6.91
CA PHE A 15 -39.41 1.38 7.83
C PHE A 15 -38.51 0.13 7.83
N ILE A 16 -37.80 -0.24 8.90
CA ILE A 16 -38.30 -0.87 10.14
C ILE A 16 -37.10 -0.81 11.13
N ARG A 17 -37.17 -0.10 12.28
CA ARG A 17 -37.70 -0.51 13.61
C ARG A 17 -36.75 -1.37 14.45
N GLY A 18 -36.18 -0.74 15.50
CA GLY A 18 -35.67 -1.37 16.74
C GLY A 18 -34.33 -2.12 16.60
N TYR A 19 -33.38 -2.11 17.53
CA TYR A 19 -33.33 -1.74 18.94
C TYR A 19 -31.86 -1.43 19.31
N CYS A 20 -31.63 -0.42 20.16
CA CYS A 20 -30.58 -0.42 21.18
C CYS A 20 -31.32 -0.38 22.53
N PRO A 21 -30.75 -0.81 23.69
CA PRO A 21 -29.34 -0.98 24.00
C PRO A 21 -29.03 -2.29 24.75
N LEU A 22 -27.76 -2.57 25.05
CA LEU A 22 -27.27 -2.71 26.44
C LEU A 22 -25.75 -2.94 26.45
N PRO A 23 -25.01 -2.27 27.36
CA PRO A 23 -23.61 -2.57 27.64
C PRO A 23 -23.52 -3.70 28.67
N MET A 24 -22.55 -4.59 28.54
CA MET A 24 -22.17 -5.49 29.63
C MET A 24 -20.82 -5.07 30.19
N SER A 25 -20.85 -4.75 31.48
CA SER A 25 -19.74 -4.38 32.34
C SER A 25 -18.71 -5.51 32.43
N SER A 26 -17.43 -5.17 32.43
CA SER A 26 -16.55 -5.22 33.63
C SER A 26 -16.43 -6.60 34.28
N GLU A 27 -15.29 -7.25 34.05
CA GLU A 27 -14.45 -7.94 35.03
C GLU A 27 -13.09 -8.17 34.32
N GLY A 28 -11.94 -7.66 34.74
CA GLY A 28 -11.49 -7.41 36.10
C GLY A 28 -10.69 -8.59 36.65
N MET A 29 -9.75 -9.17 35.87
CA MET A 29 -8.90 -10.27 36.35
C MET A 29 -7.55 -9.73 36.84
N HIS A 30 -7.46 -9.47 38.14
CA HIS A 30 -6.21 -9.27 38.88
C HIS A 30 -5.80 -10.58 39.60
N PRO A 31 -4.55 -10.70 40.07
CA PRO A 31 -3.76 -11.90 39.96
C PRO A 31 -4.01 -12.92 41.08
N MET A 32 -3.74 -14.18 40.75
CA MET A 32 -3.72 -15.27 41.72
C MET A 32 -2.46 -15.16 42.58
N GLY A 33 -2.67 -14.91 43.86
CA GLY A 33 -1.66 -15.06 44.90
C GLY A 33 -1.99 -16.22 45.83
N ILE A 34 -0.99 -16.49 46.67
CA ILE A 34 -0.97 -17.25 47.93
C ILE A 34 -0.72 -18.77 47.82
N HIS A 35 0.51 -19.21 48.12
CA HIS A 35 0.86 -19.81 49.43
C HIS A 35 2.37 -20.14 49.51
N GLY A 36 3.09 -19.43 50.40
CA GLY A 36 4.17 -20.04 51.20
C GLY A 36 3.56 -20.93 52.30
N PRO A 37 4.34 -21.58 53.19
CA PRO A 37 5.21 -20.85 54.14
C PRO A 37 6.52 -21.57 54.61
N TYR A 38 7.26 -20.83 55.46
CA TYR A 38 8.34 -21.19 56.41
C TYR A 38 9.79 -21.06 55.89
N ALA A 39 10.50 -19.97 56.24
CA ALA A 39 11.12 -19.58 57.54
C ALA A 39 12.60 -20.04 57.58
N HIS A 40 13.56 -19.13 57.42
CA HIS A 40 14.22 -18.31 58.46
C HIS A 40 15.54 -18.94 58.90
N SER A 41 16.67 -18.30 58.56
CA SER A 41 17.78 -18.12 59.48
C SER A 41 18.76 -17.09 58.91
N ASP A 42 18.83 -15.96 59.56
CA ASP A 42 19.95 -15.02 59.48
C ASP A 42 21.28 -15.70 59.81
N LYS A 43 22.35 -15.31 59.12
CA LYS A 43 23.65 -15.13 59.76
C LYS A 43 24.56 -14.20 58.97
N ASP A 44 24.68 -13.01 59.54
CA ASP A 44 25.71 -12.02 59.37
C ASP A 44 27.12 -12.60 59.66
N SER A 45 28.11 -12.30 58.82
CA SER A 45 29.55 -12.35 59.12
C SER A 45 30.36 -11.67 58.00
N LEU A 46 30.94 -10.52 58.35
CA LEU A 46 32.02 -9.81 57.65
C LEU A 46 33.38 -10.52 57.83
N VAL A 47 34.43 -9.99 57.14
CA VAL A 47 35.89 -10.29 57.23
C VAL A 47 36.37 -11.39 56.25
N ASP A 48 37.42 -11.35 55.42
CA ASP A 48 38.73 -10.65 55.27
C ASP A 48 39.13 -10.81 53.76
N ASP A 49 39.58 -9.78 53.02
CA ASP A 49 40.99 -9.47 52.66
C ASP A 49 41.75 -10.48 51.74
N GLU A 50 42.17 -9.95 50.57
CA GLU A 50 43.39 -10.20 49.79
C GLU A 50 43.78 -11.63 49.30
N ASP A 51 43.86 -11.81 47.97
CA ASP A 51 45.13 -12.25 47.36
C ASP A 51 45.20 -11.96 45.83
N TYR A 52 46.05 -11.00 45.46
CA TYR A 52 46.44 -10.64 44.09
C TYR A 52 47.70 -11.43 43.69
N SER A 53 47.57 -12.52 42.92
CA SER A 53 48.76 -13.20 42.36
C SER A 53 49.15 -12.61 40.99
N ARG A 54 50.03 -11.60 41.05
CA ARG A 54 50.87 -11.10 39.94
C ARG A 54 51.95 -12.14 39.63
N TYR A 55 51.91 -12.76 38.45
CA TYR A 55 53.05 -13.47 37.88
C TYR A 55 53.55 -12.71 36.66
N ASP A 56 54.62 -11.95 36.86
CA ASP A 56 55.49 -11.46 35.80
C ASP A 56 56.61 -12.51 35.67
N ASP A 57 56.65 -13.23 34.55
CA ASP A 57 57.91 -13.83 34.11
C ASP A 57 58.07 -13.70 32.60
N THR A 58 59.24 -13.21 32.26
CA THR A 58 59.64 -12.69 30.97
C THR A 58 60.14 -13.85 30.11
N THR A 59 59.47 -14.12 28.99
CA THR A 59 60.12 -14.76 27.85
C THR A 59 59.69 -14.05 26.59
N THR A 60 60.59 -13.20 26.10
CA THR A 60 60.55 -12.56 24.79
C THR A 60 60.52 -13.62 23.69
N ARG A 61 59.34 -14.15 23.39
CA ARG A 61 59.08 -14.77 22.09
C ARG A 61 58.67 -13.63 21.17
N SER A 62 59.55 -13.28 20.24
CA SER A 62 59.25 -12.39 19.11
C SER A 62 58.08 -12.98 18.31
N SER A 63 56.86 -12.72 18.78
CA SER A 63 55.68 -12.77 17.94
C SER A 63 55.88 -11.62 16.98
N LYS A 64 56.26 -11.92 15.75
CA LYS A 64 55.93 -11.04 14.62
C LYS A 64 54.47 -10.69 14.80
N THR A 65 54.19 -9.49 15.30
CA THR A 65 52.90 -8.86 15.13
C THR A 65 52.72 -8.81 13.62
N LEU A 66 52.02 -9.80 13.08
CA LEU A 66 51.38 -9.67 11.79
C LEU A 66 50.39 -8.54 12.01
N ILE A 67 50.85 -7.32 11.79
CA ILE A 67 49.99 -6.16 11.64
C ILE A 67 49.02 -6.61 10.56
N PRO A 68 47.72 -6.83 10.86
CA PRO A 68 46.76 -7.13 9.82
C PRO A 68 46.92 -6.01 8.80
N SER A 69 47.14 -6.38 7.55
CA SER A 69 47.25 -5.45 6.43
C SER A 69 46.28 -4.30 6.65
N ARG A 70 46.80 -3.07 6.71
CA ARG A 70 46.02 -1.83 6.74
C ARG A 70 45.27 -1.66 5.41
N GLY A 71 44.48 -2.65 5.02
CA GLY A 71 43.43 -2.49 4.05
C GLY A 71 42.26 -1.85 4.77
N THR A 72 41.91 -0.63 4.38
CA THR A 72 40.64 -0.03 4.79
C THR A 72 39.54 -1.02 4.43
N LEU A 73 38.79 -1.52 5.43
CA LEU A 73 37.66 -2.41 5.18
C LEU A 73 36.71 -1.71 4.21
N LYS A 74 36.30 -2.41 3.15
CA LYS A 74 35.39 -1.86 2.15
C LYS A 74 33.97 -1.80 2.71
N GLN A 75 33.16 -0.87 2.19
CA GLN A 75 31.74 -0.83 2.48
C GLN A 75 31.05 -2.10 1.97
N CYS A 76 30.06 -2.59 2.71
CA CYS A 76 29.20 -3.67 2.25
C CYS A 76 28.39 -3.25 1.03
N ASP A 77 28.22 -4.19 0.09
CA ASP A 77 27.36 -4.03 -1.08
C ASP A 77 25.89 -4.25 -0.68
N TYR A 78 25.37 -3.35 0.15
CA TYR A 78 24.00 -3.34 0.63
C TYR A 78 23.21 -2.27 -0.13
N ASP A 79 22.13 -2.65 -0.81
CA ASP A 79 21.27 -1.71 -1.54
C ASP A 79 20.00 -1.40 -0.74
N PRO A 80 19.84 -0.19 -0.18
CA PRO A 80 18.65 0.14 0.60
C PRO A 80 17.32 0.01 -0.16
N CYS A 81 17.34 -0.03 -1.49
CA CYS A 81 16.16 -0.10 -2.34
C CYS A 81 15.78 -1.55 -2.73
N LEU A 82 16.64 -2.53 -2.48
CA LEU A 82 16.43 -3.91 -2.91
C LEU A 82 15.64 -4.72 -1.86
N GLU A 83 14.52 -5.30 -2.27
CA GLU A 83 13.69 -6.15 -1.42
C GLU A 83 14.27 -7.56 -1.29
N GLY A 84 14.17 -8.16 -0.10
CA GLY A 84 14.54 -9.56 0.14
C GLY A 84 16.03 -9.87 0.06
N GLN A 85 16.90 -8.84 0.02
CA GLN A 85 18.33 -9.05 0.21
C GLN A 85 18.65 -9.39 1.67
N ILE A 86 19.79 -10.06 1.90
CA ILE A 86 20.29 -10.28 3.26
C ILE A 86 20.62 -8.96 3.95
N SER A 87 20.52 -8.94 5.29
CA SER A 87 20.77 -7.72 6.05
C SER A 87 22.23 -7.25 5.89
N CYS A 88 22.47 -5.95 6.06
CA CYS A 88 23.85 -5.45 6.04
C CYS A 88 24.71 -6.14 7.12
N PHE A 89 24.14 -6.40 8.29
CA PHE A 89 24.82 -7.10 9.37
C PHE A 89 25.30 -8.50 8.95
N GLU A 90 24.47 -9.26 8.24
CA GLU A 90 24.86 -10.57 7.69
C GLU A 90 25.89 -10.45 6.56
N LEU A 91 25.79 -9.41 5.71
CA LEU A 91 26.82 -9.10 4.72
C LEU A 91 28.18 -8.81 5.38
N ALA A 92 28.19 -8.01 6.45
CA ALA A 92 29.40 -7.70 7.20
C ALA A 92 30.02 -8.97 7.82
N ALA A 93 29.19 -9.84 8.39
CA ALA A 93 29.64 -11.10 8.97
C ALA A 93 30.24 -12.07 7.92
N SER A 94 29.68 -12.11 6.72
CA SER A 94 30.09 -13.06 5.66
C SER A 94 31.25 -12.56 4.78
N SER A 95 31.33 -11.26 4.52
CA SER A 95 32.29 -10.67 3.57
C SER A 95 33.32 -9.75 4.21
N ASN A 96 33.28 -9.60 5.54
CA ASN A 96 34.20 -8.75 6.32
C ASN A 96 34.26 -7.32 5.77
N CYS A 97 33.08 -6.72 5.59
CA CYS A 97 32.85 -5.36 5.11
C CYS A 97 32.27 -4.47 6.21
N LEU A 98 32.24 -3.15 5.98
CA LEU A 98 31.66 -2.17 6.90
C LEU A 98 30.23 -1.81 6.48
N CYS A 99 29.31 -1.85 7.43
CA CYS A 99 27.96 -1.31 7.26
C CYS A 99 27.90 0.18 7.62
N PRO A 100 26.96 0.93 7.03
CA PRO A 100 26.66 2.26 7.51
C PRO A 100 26.08 2.18 8.93
N GLY A 101 26.23 3.26 9.70
CA GLY A 101 25.60 3.35 11.00
C GLY A 101 24.09 3.53 10.87
N PHE A 102 23.33 2.89 11.75
CA PHE A 102 21.87 3.06 11.85
C PHE A 102 21.56 3.88 13.10
N THR A 103 20.51 4.71 13.04
CA THR A 103 19.96 5.32 14.26
C THR A 103 19.48 4.24 15.22
N LEU A 104 19.53 4.54 16.52
CA LEU A 104 19.09 3.61 17.56
C LEU A 104 17.55 3.54 17.64
N ASN A 105 17.03 2.48 18.28
CA ASN A 105 15.60 2.23 18.43
C ASN A 105 14.83 3.30 19.22
N ASN A 106 15.51 4.11 20.02
CA ASN A 106 14.96 5.20 20.82
C ASN A 106 14.94 6.55 20.08
N VAL A 107 15.30 6.56 18.79
CA VAL A 107 15.29 7.73 17.92
C VAL A 107 14.29 7.47 16.78
N PRO A 108 13.33 8.38 16.50
CA PRO A 108 12.44 8.23 15.36
C PRO A 108 13.24 8.03 14.06
N PRO A 109 12.74 7.22 13.10
CA PRO A 109 13.47 6.97 11.87
C PRO A 109 13.59 8.23 11.00
N GLU A 110 14.60 8.26 10.15
CA GLU A 110 14.63 9.19 9.01
C GLU A 110 13.57 8.79 7.98
N ALA A 111 13.18 9.74 7.12
CA ALA A 111 12.19 9.47 6.08
C ALA A 111 12.74 8.44 5.07
N PRO A 112 11.95 7.43 4.68
CA PRO A 112 12.30 6.55 3.57
C PRO A 112 12.37 7.36 2.26
N LYS A 113 12.96 6.78 1.22
CA LYS A 113 12.98 7.41 -0.10
C LYS A 113 11.97 6.73 -1.02
N LEU A 114 10.82 7.35 -1.23
CA LEU A 114 9.84 6.88 -2.22
C LEU A 114 10.43 7.01 -3.64
N SER A 115 10.54 5.89 -4.35
CA SER A 115 11.16 5.82 -5.69
C SER A 115 10.13 5.78 -6.81
N SER A 116 8.98 5.13 -6.60
CA SER A 116 7.90 5.08 -7.59
C SER A 116 6.54 4.88 -6.95
N VAL A 117 5.49 5.35 -7.64
CA VAL A 117 4.09 5.04 -7.39
C VAL A 117 3.44 4.75 -8.74
N SER A 118 3.00 3.52 -8.96
CA SER A 118 2.54 3.09 -10.29
C SER A 118 1.43 2.04 -10.22
N TRP A 119 0.64 1.93 -11.27
CA TRP A 119 -0.35 0.87 -11.40
C TRP A 119 0.30 -0.39 -11.98
N ASN A 120 0.19 -1.53 -11.30
CA ASN A 120 0.78 -2.79 -11.77
C ASN A 120 -0.17 -3.65 -12.63
N GLY A 121 -1.42 -3.21 -12.83
CA GLY A 121 -2.46 -3.99 -13.49
C GLY A 121 -3.64 -4.36 -12.59
N SER A 122 -3.41 -4.46 -11.28
CA SER A 122 -4.42 -4.81 -10.27
C SER A 122 -4.53 -3.80 -9.13
N GLU A 123 -3.44 -3.13 -8.79
CA GLU A 123 -3.41 -2.15 -7.71
C GLU A 123 -2.33 -1.09 -7.94
N VAL A 124 -2.42 0.00 -7.17
CA VAL A 124 -1.35 0.98 -7.06
C VAL A 124 -0.27 0.44 -6.14
N VAL A 125 0.95 0.35 -6.66
CA VAL A 125 2.12 -0.16 -5.96
C VAL A 125 3.12 0.97 -5.79
N LEU A 126 3.64 1.08 -4.57
CA LEU A 126 4.74 1.95 -4.22
C LEU A 126 6.04 1.15 -4.19
N GLN A 127 7.15 1.79 -4.49
CA GLN A 127 8.50 1.27 -4.23
C GLN A 127 9.30 2.33 -3.48
N TRP A 128 10.11 1.91 -2.51
CA TRP A 128 10.89 2.81 -1.66
C TRP A 128 12.22 2.19 -1.22
N CYS A 129 13.14 3.05 -0.80
CA CYS A 129 14.39 2.65 -0.17
C CYS A 129 14.33 2.88 1.34
N THR A 130 14.88 1.94 2.12
CA THR A 130 14.97 2.08 3.58
C THR A 130 15.92 3.22 3.96
N PRO A 131 15.60 4.00 5.00
CA PRO A 131 16.57 4.86 5.64
C PRO A 131 17.63 4.03 6.40
N TYR A 132 18.77 4.65 6.73
CA TYR A 132 19.74 4.10 7.68
C TYR A 132 19.29 4.36 9.12
N SER A 133 18.12 3.83 9.46
CA SER A 133 17.48 3.98 10.77
C SER A 133 16.96 2.65 11.28
N PHE A 134 16.81 2.52 12.59
CA PHE A 134 16.08 1.39 13.15
C PHE A 134 14.60 1.52 12.82
N VAL A 135 14.09 0.69 11.90
CA VAL A 135 12.70 0.70 11.42
C VAL A 135 12.07 -0.63 11.79
N THR A 136 10.86 -0.62 12.35
CA THR A 136 10.11 -1.85 12.64
C THR A 136 8.96 -2.08 11.65
N ALA A 137 8.51 -1.04 10.94
CA ALA A 137 7.49 -1.14 9.91
C ALA A 137 7.47 0.10 8.99
N TYR A 138 6.78 -0.03 7.87
CA TYR A 138 6.38 1.08 7.00
C TYR A 138 4.87 1.26 7.01
N VAL A 139 4.43 2.51 7.10
CA VAL A 139 3.02 2.89 6.98
C VAL A 139 2.83 3.65 5.68
N VAL A 140 1.85 3.24 4.89
CA VAL A 140 1.51 3.90 3.63
C VAL A 140 0.17 4.60 3.76
N THR A 141 0.13 5.88 3.35
CA THR A 141 -1.07 6.71 3.37
C THR A 141 -1.49 7.12 1.96
N VAL A 142 -2.80 7.23 1.73
CA VAL A 142 -3.38 7.78 0.50
C VAL A 142 -4.32 8.92 0.86
N GLY A 143 -4.06 10.13 0.35
CA GLY A 143 -4.83 11.33 0.73
C GLY A 143 -4.77 11.65 2.23
N GLY A 144 -3.64 11.34 2.87
CA GLY A 144 -3.42 11.54 4.31
C GLY A 144 -4.11 10.52 5.22
N GLN A 145 -4.74 9.48 4.67
CA GLN A 145 -5.32 8.38 5.47
C GLN A 145 -4.45 7.13 5.37
N GLU A 146 -4.16 6.51 6.51
CA GLU A 146 -3.46 5.22 6.56
C GLU A 146 -4.25 4.17 5.79
N ARG A 147 -3.55 3.48 4.90
CA ARG A 147 -4.15 2.50 3.99
C ARG A 147 -3.61 1.10 4.23
N GLN A 148 -2.30 0.97 4.44
CA GLN A 148 -1.62 -0.31 4.59
C GLN A 148 -0.36 -0.14 5.46
N LYS A 149 -0.02 -1.18 6.22
CA LYS A 149 1.22 -1.30 6.98
C LYS A 149 2.03 -2.51 6.47
N PHE A 150 3.34 -2.34 6.37
CA PHE A 150 4.29 -3.33 5.86
C PHE A 150 5.43 -3.57 6.86
N GLU A 151 6.02 -4.76 6.80
CA GLU A 151 7.17 -5.16 7.62
C GLU A 151 8.46 -4.43 7.20
N GLU A 152 9.48 -4.44 8.06
CA GLU A 152 10.73 -3.68 7.91
C GLU A 152 11.59 -4.08 6.69
N ASP A 153 11.44 -5.30 6.19
CA ASP A 153 12.19 -5.89 5.08
C ASP A 153 11.60 -5.52 3.70
N ARG A 154 10.39 -4.95 3.68
CA ARG A 154 9.67 -4.57 2.46
C ARG A 154 10.27 -3.32 1.81
N ARG A 155 10.37 -3.32 0.48
CA ARG A 155 10.73 -2.16 -0.35
C ARG A 155 9.65 -1.81 -1.37
N SER A 156 8.55 -2.54 -1.32
CA SER A 156 7.39 -2.32 -2.15
C SER A 156 6.09 -2.74 -1.45
N GLY A 157 4.98 -2.12 -1.86
CA GLY A 157 3.69 -2.35 -1.22
C GLY A 157 2.52 -1.84 -2.05
N GLY A 158 1.48 -2.67 -2.16
CA GLY A 158 0.23 -2.35 -2.82
C GLY A 158 -0.77 -1.66 -1.88
N VAL A 159 -1.53 -0.68 -2.39
CA VAL A 159 -2.57 0.03 -1.64
C VAL A 159 -3.97 -0.14 -2.23
N GLY A 160 -4.14 -1.12 -3.13
CA GLY A 160 -5.36 -1.30 -3.89
C GLY A 160 -5.60 -0.23 -4.95
N GLU A 161 -6.86 -0.05 -5.35
CA GLU A 161 -7.26 0.93 -6.35
C GLU A 161 -7.36 2.35 -5.75
N VAL A 162 -6.84 3.32 -6.51
CA VAL A 162 -6.94 4.75 -6.19
C VAL A 162 -7.60 5.44 -7.39
N GLY A 163 -8.90 5.73 -7.26
CA GLY A 163 -9.73 6.19 -8.38
C GLY A 163 -9.59 7.68 -8.74
N ASN A 164 -8.94 8.47 -7.88
CA ASN A 164 -8.78 9.91 -8.08
C ASN A 164 -7.30 10.30 -7.94
N ILE A 165 -6.95 11.51 -8.38
CA ILE A 165 -5.64 12.09 -8.10
C ILE A 165 -5.48 12.20 -6.58
N ALA A 166 -4.42 11.61 -6.04
CA ALA A 166 -4.16 11.58 -4.61
C ALA A 166 -2.66 11.63 -4.30
N GLU A 167 -2.31 12.27 -3.20
CA GLU A 167 -0.97 12.16 -2.63
C GLU A 167 -0.83 10.81 -1.94
N VAL A 168 0.25 10.11 -2.26
CA VAL A 168 0.58 8.81 -1.69
C VAL A 168 1.93 8.94 -0.99
N CYS A 169 1.97 8.59 0.29
CA CYS A 169 3.17 8.71 1.12
C CYS A 169 3.55 7.38 1.76
N VAL A 170 4.84 7.18 1.95
CA VAL A 170 5.40 6.12 2.79
C VAL A 170 6.14 6.73 3.98
N VAL A 171 5.91 6.18 5.17
CA VAL A 171 6.45 6.62 6.45
C VAL A 171 7.16 5.44 7.10
N ALA A 172 8.37 5.66 7.63
CA ALA A 172 9.06 4.66 8.44
C ALA A 172 8.69 4.85 9.91
N VAL A 173 8.45 3.76 10.64
CA VAL A 173 8.06 3.81 12.05
C VAL A 173 8.90 2.86 12.90
N ASN A 174 9.12 3.25 14.15
CA ASN A 174 9.65 2.41 15.22
C ASN A 174 8.98 2.77 16.57
N ASP A 175 9.47 2.19 17.67
CA ASP A 175 8.92 2.43 19.01
C ASP A 175 9.09 3.86 19.51
N ALA A 176 10.05 4.62 18.96
CA ALA A 176 10.27 6.02 19.30
C ALA A 176 9.36 6.98 18.53
N GLY A 177 8.79 6.54 17.41
CA GLY A 177 7.82 7.32 16.64
C GLY A 177 7.87 7.07 15.13
N ALA A 178 7.31 8.02 14.40
CA ALA A 178 7.26 8.01 12.94
C ALA A 178 8.24 9.02 12.35
N SER A 179 8.76 8.71 11.16
CA SER A 179 9.50 9.65 10.34
C SER A 179 8.56 10.69 9.70
N GLU A 180 9.14 11.70 9.05
CA GLU A 180 8.42 12.45 8.02
C GLU A 180 8.02 11.51 6.85
N GLY A 181 6.96 11.86 6.13
CA GLY A 181 6.48 11.10 4.98
C GLY A 181 7.25 11.42 3.69
N SER A 182 7.56 10.39 2.91
CA SER A 182 8.05 10.54 1.54
C SER A 182 6.90 10.36 0.56
N CYS A 183 6.53 11.42 -0.16
CA CYS A 183 5.25 11.51 -0.87
C CYS A 183 5.41 11.74 -2.38
N MET A 184 4.47 11.20 -3.16
CA MET A 184 4.32 11.47 -4.60
C MET A 184 2.83 11.55 -4.97
N MET A 185 2.51 12.37 -5.98
CA MET A 185 1.15 12.44 -6.52
C MET A 185 0.88 11.29 -7.49
N TYR A 186 -0.08 10.43 -7.17
CA TYR A 186 -0.59 9.43 -8.08
C TYR A 186 -1.67 10.02 -8.98
N HIS A 187 -1.55 9.76 -10.28
CA HIS A 187 -2.54 10.13 -11.30
C HIS A 187 -3.09 8.86 -11.93
N PRO A 188 -4.39 8.54 -11.71
CA PRO A 188 -5.02 7.41 -12.36
C PRO A 188 -4.98 7.57 -13.89
N ARG A 189 -4.85 6.46 -14.61
CA ARG A 189 -4.88 6.49 -16.07
C ARG A 189 -6.31 6.65 -16.56
N ASP A 190 -6.56 7.69 -17.36
CA ASP A 190 -7.87 7.89 -17.98
C ASP A 190 -8.15 6.82 -19.04
N ASN A 191 -8.86 5.76 -18.65
CA ASN A 191 -9.26 4.68 -19.56
C ASN A 191 -10.60 4.97 -20.28
N SER A 192 -11.15 6.18 -20.15
CA SER A 192 -12.46 6.57 -20.70
C SER A 192 -12.44 6.87 -22.21
N LEU A 193 -11.29 7.20 -22.79
CA LEU A 193 -11.15 7.55 -24.21
C LEU A 193 -11.66 6.47 -25.19
N PRO A 194 -11.24 5.19 -25.11
CA PRO A 194 -11.75 4.17 -26.02
C PRO A 194 -13.25 3.87 -25.81
N LEU A 195 -13.73 3.95 -24.57
CA LEU A 195 -15.15 3.74 -24.24
C LEU A 195 -16.02 4.86 -24.81
N THR A 196 -15.59 6.12 -24.65
CA THR A 196 -16.29 7.28 -25.20
C THR A 196 -16.28 7.29 -26.73
N ALA A 197 -15.15 6.98 -27.37
CA ALA A 197 -15.05 6.83 -28.82
C ALA A 197 -15.97 5.71 -29.34
N GLY A 198 -16.01 4.57 -28.65
CA GLY A 198 -16.90 3.45 -28.97
C GLY A 198 -18.38 3.81 -28.86
N LEU A 199 -18.78 4.54 -27.81
CA LEU A 199 -20.15 5.02 -27.64
C LEU A 199 -20.57 6.00 -28.75
N ILE A 200 -19.71 6.97 -29.09
CA ILE A 200 -19.97 7.94 -30.16
C ILE A 200 -20.06 7.24 -31.52
N GLY A 201 -19.10 6.38 -31.83
CA GLY A 201 -19.08 5.61 -33.07
C GLY A 201 -20.29 4.68 -33.19
N GLY A 202 -20.66 4.01 -32.10
CA GLY A 202 -21.84 3.15 -32.03
C GLY A 202 -23.15 3.93 -32.24
N ALA A 203 -23.30 5.09 -31.61
CA ALA A 203 -24.47 5.95 -31.78
C ALA A 203 -24.60 6.46 -33.23
N LEU A 204 -23.51 6.93 -33.84
CA LEU A 204 -23.49 7.38 -35.24
C LEU A 204 -23.80 6.23 -36.21
N GLY A 205 -23.21 5.05 -35.98
CA GLY A 205 -23.45 3.87 -36.79
C GLY A 205 -24.90 3.40 -36.71
N PHE A 206 -25.48 3.36 -35.50
CA PHE A 206 -26.88 3.01 -35.31
C PHE A 206 -27.82 4.01 -36.00
N LEU A 207 -27.52 5.31 -35.91
CA LEU A 207 -28.31 6.36 -36.56
C LEU A 207 -28.26 6.21 -38.10
N LEU A 208 -27.10 5.91 -38.68
CA LEU A 208 -26.97 5.61 -40.11
C LEU A 208 -27.79 4.39 -40.53
N LEU A 209 -27.78 3.32 -39.73
CA LEU A 209 -28.58 2.12 -39.99
C LEU A 209 -30.09 2.40 -39.94
N LEU A 210 -30.55 3.21 -38.97
CA LEU A 210 -31.94 3.64 -38.90
C LEU A 210 -32.35 4.46 -40.13
N LEU A 211 -31.50 5.39 -40.57
CA LEU A 211 -31.76 6.19 -41.77
C LEU A 211 -31.86 5.29 -43.02
N LEU A 212 -30.94 4.33 -43.18
CA LEU A 212 -31.00 3.35 -44.27
C LEU A 212 -32.27 2.51 -44.22
N ALA A 213 -32.67 2.03 -43.05
CA ALA A 213 -33.91 1.27 -42.87
C ALA A 213 -35.15 2.09 -43.26
N VAL A 214 -35.20 3.36 -42.87
CA VAL A 214 -36.29 4.29 -43.25
C VAL A 214 -36.32 4.54 -44.76
N LEU A 215 -35.17 4.77 -45.38
CA LEU A 215 -35.07 4.98 -46.83
C LEU A 215 -35.52 3.73 -47.61
N LEU A 216 -35.06 2.54 -47.20
CA LEU A 216 -35.47 1.27 -47.80
C LEU A 216 -36.97 1.00 -47.62
N TRP A 217 -37.53 1.33 -46.45
CA TRP A 217 -38.97 1.25 -46.22
C TRP A 217 -39.72 2.17 -47.19
N ARG A 218 -39.34 3.45 -47.26
CA ARG A 218 -39.99 4.43 -48.16
C ARG A 218 -39.96 3.96 -49.61
N HIS A 219 -38.81 3.50 -50.09
CA HIS A 219 -38.67 2.98 -51.45
C HIS A 219 -39.57 1.75 -51.71
N LYS A 220 -39.65 0.81 -50.76
CA LYS A 220 -40.55 -0.35 -50.86
C LYS A 220 -42.02 0.06 -50.87
N ARG A 221 -42.41 1.09 -50.10
CA ARG A 221 -43.78 1.62 -50.10
C ARG A 221 -44.14 2.29 -51.42
N GLN A 222 -43.26 3.11 -51.98
CA GLN A 222 -43.46 3.76 -53.28
C GLN A 222 -43.68 2.72 -54.39
N ARG A 223 -42.81 1.69 -54.48
CA ARG A 223 -42.99 0.61 -55.46
C ARG A 223 -44.33 -0.13 -55.32
N LYS A 224 -44.79 -0.35 -54.08
CA LYS A 224 -46.11 -0.96 -53.85
C LYS A 224 -47.26 -0.06 -54.35
N GLN A 225 -47.17 1.24 -54.13
CA GLN A 225 -48.17 2.20 -54.61
C GLN A 225 -48.19 2.27 -56.14
N GLU A 226 -47.03 2.34 -56.79
CA GLU A 226 -46.90 2.32 -58.26
C GLU A 226 -47.50 1.05 -58.88
N ALA A 227 -47.25 -0.13 -58.29
CA ALA A 227 -47.82 -1.38 -58.75
C ALA A 227 -49.36 -1.44 -58.59
N THR A 228 -49.89 -0.87 -57.50
CA THR A 228 -51.34 -0.85 -57.23
C THR A 228 -52.07 0.10 -58.19
N ILE A 229 -51.49 1.27 -58.51
CA ILE A 229 -52.04 2.23 -59.48
C ILE A 229 -52.01 1.63 -60.90
N SER A 230 -50.92 0.96 -61.27
CA SER A 230 -50.80 0.27 -62.56
C SER A 230 -51.89 -0.80 -62.75
N MET A 231 -52.15 -1.61 -61.70
CA MET A 231 -53.20 -2.64 -61.74
C MET A 231 -54.63 -2.06 -61.78
N HIS A 232 -54.91 -0.93 -61.12
CA HIS A 232 -56.23 -0.30 -61.16
C HIS A 232 -56.54 0.24 -62.58
N ASN A 233 -55.55 0.86 -63.24
CA ASN A 233 -55.71 1.38 -64.59
C ASN A 233 -55.93 0.27 -65.65
N THR A 234 -55.42 -0.95 -65.41
CA THR A 234 -55.65 -2.10 -66.30
C THR A 234 -57.01 -2.77 -66.09
N ALA A 235 -57.66 -2.57 -64.94
CA ALA A 235 -59.00 -3.10 -64.65
C ALA A 235 -60.13 -2.21 -65.22
N GLU A 236 -59.91 -0.90 -65.37
CA GLU A 236 -60.88 0.02 -65.98
C GLU A 236 -60.85 0.03 -67.51
N THR A 237 -59.86 -0.59 -68.15
CA THR A 237 -59.71 -0.63 -69.62
C THR A 237 -60.29 -1.87 -70.29
N ARG A 238 -61.13 -2.65 -69.59
CA ARG A 238 -61.74 -3.89 -70.13
C ARG A 238 -63.25 -3.84 -70.17
#